data_AF-A0A357MM69-F1
#
_entry.id   AF-A0A357MM69-F1
#
_cell.length_a   1.000
_cell.length_b   1.000
_cell.length_c   1.000
_cell.angle_alpha   90.00
_cell.angle_beta   90.00
_cell.angle_gamma   90.00
#
_symmetry.space_group_name_H-M   'P 1'
#
loop_
_entity.id
_entity.type
_entity.pdbx_description
1 polymer ?
#
loop_
_entity_poly.entity_id
_entity_poly.type
_entity_poly.pdbx_seq_one_letter_code
_entity_poly.pdbx_strand_id
1 'polypeptide(L)'
;AAGADLVAFPEMFIAGYNAQDLVMKPAFHTAAIQAVRRLAADCADGPALAIGGPWVEGTGLYNAYFILEGGAIKATLLKHHLPNETVFDEKRVYDAGPLGGPYSVAGVRIGSPICEDAWYE
;
A
#
# COMPACT_ATOMS: atom_id res chain seq x y z
N ALA A 1 -5.88 -14.70 14.55
CA ALA A 1 -4.74 -15.16 13.72
C ALA A 1 -4.25 -16.52 14.22
N ALA A 2 -3.73 -17.39 13.36
CA ALA A 2 -3.18 -18.70 13.75
C ALA A 2 -1.78 -18.58 14.40
N GLY A 3 -1.57 -17.55 15.24
CA GLY A 3 -0.28 -17.22 15.86
C GLY A 3 0.70 -16.42 14.99
N ALA A 4 0.27 -15.86 13.86
CA ALA A 4 1.12 -15.03 13.01
C ALA A 4 1.32 -13.62 13.61
N ASP A 5 2.52 -13.07 13.47
CA ASP A 5 2.85 -11.67 13.85
C ASP A 5 2.53 -10.67 12.73
N LEU A 6 2.55 -11.12 11.47
CA LEU A 6 2.25 -10.33 10.28
C LEU A 6 1.37 -11.13 9.32
N VAL A 7 0.37 -10.47 8.74
CA VAL A 7 -0.41 -10.99 7.61
C VAL A 7 -0.30 -10.01 6.45
N ALA A 8 0.20 -10.48 5.30
CA ALA A 8 0.40 -9.69 4.10
C ALA A 8 -0.67 -9.98 3.05
N PHE A 9 -1.13 -8.93 2.37
CA PHE A 9 -2.12 -8.96 1.31
C PHE A 9 -1.54 -8.41 0.00
N PRO A 10 -2.14 -8.73 -1.16
CA PRO A 10 -1.63 -8.27 -2.44
C PRO A 10 -1.65 -6.75 -2.62
N GLU A 11 -0.97 -6.32 -3.68
CA GLU A 11 -1.01 -4.95 -4.20
C GLU A 11 -2.45 -4.48 -4.43
N MET A 12 -2.71 -3.22 -4.05
CA MET A 12 -4.04 -2.58 -4.15
C MET A 12 -5.21 -3.38 -3.53
N PHE A 13 -4.96 -4.30 -2.60
CA PHE A 13 -5.97 -5.13 -1.95
C PHE A 13 -7.26 -4.38 -1.57
N ILE A 14 -7.15 -3.18 -0.98
CA ILE A 14 -8.32 -2.43 -0.49
C ILE A 14 -9.22 -1.88 -1.62
N ALA A 15 -8.64 -1.62 -2.80
CA ALA A 15 -9.30 -0.97 -3.92
C ALA A 15 -9.54 -1.93 -5.11
N GLY A 16 -8.86 -3.08 -5.11
CA GLY A 16 -8.76 -3.98 -6.25
C GLY A 16 -7.71 -3.52 -7.28
N TYR A 17 -7.14 -4.48 -8.01
CA TYR A 17 -6.18 -4.24 -9.07
C TYR A 17 -6.69 -4.82 -10.41
N ASN A 18 -6.78 -4.08 -11.52
CA ASN A 18 -6.42 -2.68 -11.74
C ASN A 18 -7.68 -1.79 -11.86
N ALA A 19 -7.79 -0.76 -11.01
CA ALA A 19 -8.90 0.22 -11.01
C ALA A 19 -8.86 1.22 -12.18
N GLN A 20 -7.74 1.30 -12.92
CA GLN A 20 -7.53 2.23 -14.03
C GLN A 20 -7.91 3.67 -13.61
N ASP A 21 -8.60 4.43 -14.46
CA ASP A 21 -8.98 5.84 -14.22
C ASP A 21 -9.81 6.07 -12.97
N LEU A 22 -10.47 5.03 -12.43
CA LEU A 22 -11.30 5.16 -11.25
C LEU A 22 -10.46 5.63 -10.05
N VAL A 23 -9.20 5.24 -9.96
CA VAL A 23 -8.32 5.64 -8.84
C VAL A 23 -8.06 7.15 -8.81
N MET A 24 -8.09 7.81 -9.96
CA MET A 24 -7.91 9.27 -10.07
C MET A 24 -9.13 10.05 -9.57
N LYS A 25 -10.29 9.42 -9.37
CA LYS A 25 -11.49 10.11 -8.87
C LYS A 25 -11.33 10.40 -7.37
N PRO A 26 -11.40 11.68 -6.92
CA PRO A 26 -11.24 12.04 -5.52
C PRO A 26 -12.10 11.23 -4.55
N ALA A 27 -13.36 11.02 -4.91
CA ALA A 27 -14.28 10.22 -4.10
C ALA A 27 -13.80 8.78 -3.90
N PHE A 28 -13.20 8.17 -4.92
CA PHE A 28 -12.78 6.77 -4.87
C PHE A 28 -11.54 6.58 -4.01
N HIS A 29 -10.43 7.29 -4.30
CA HIS A 29 -9.22 7.11 -3.49
C HIS A 29 -9.41 7.62 -2.06
N THR A 30 -10.24 8.64 -1.84
CA THR A 30 -10.58 9.08 -0.48
C THR A 30 -11.32 7.97 0.26
N ALA A 31 -12.30 7.32 -0.35
CA ALA A 31 -13.02 6.21 0.27
C ALA A 31 -12.09 5.02 0.56
N ALA A 32 -11.19 4.67 -0.36
CA ALA A 32 -10.20 3.62 -0.15
C ALA A 32 -9.24 3.93 1.01
N ILE A 33 -8.72 5.16 1.10
CA ILE A 33 -7.87 5.61 2.21
C ILE A 33 -8.62 5.54 3.54
N GLN A 34 -9.90 5.93 3.59
CA GLN A 34 -10.70 5.79 4.80
C GLN A 34 -10.96 4.33 5.16
N ALA A 35 -11.13 3.44 4.17
CA ALA A 35 -11.25 2.01 4.40
C ALA A 35 -9.96 1.42 5.00
N VAL A 36 -8.77 1.84 4.56
CA VAL A 36 -7.48 1.46 5.17
C VAL A 36 -7.43 1.89 6.64
N ARG A 37 -7.78 3.15 6.95
CA ARG A 37 -7.79 3.67 8.32
C ARG A 37 -8.77 2.93 9.21
N ARG A 38 -9.96 2.63 8.69
CA ARG A 38 -10.98 1.86 9.39
C ARG A 38 -10.51 0.42 9.65
N LEU A 39 -9.93 -0.24 8.65
CA LEU A 39 -9.38 -1.59 8.83
C LEU A 39 -8.28 -1.62 9.90
N ALA A 40 -7.42 -0.60 9.95
CA ALA A 40 -6.41 -0.48 11.00
C ALA A 40 -7.05 -0.46 12.39
N ALA A 41 -8.08 0.37 12.58
CA ALA A 41 -8.83 0.48 13.83
C ALA A 41 -9.59 -0.81 14.19
N ASP A 42 -10.29 -1.40 13.22
CA ASP A 42 -11.09 -2.61 13.40
C ASP A 42 -10.21 -3.84 13.74
N CYS A 43 -8.92 -3.81 13.38
CA CYS A 43 -7.93 -4.86 13.64
C CYS A 43 -6.86 -4.47 14.67
N ALA A 44 -7.15 -3.51 15.57
CA ALA A 44 -6.17 -2.97 16.51
C ALA A 44 -5.52 -4.03 17.43
N ASP A 45 -6.30 -5.04 17.86
CA ASP A 45 -5.86 -6.13 18.74
C ASP A 45 -5.32 -7.36 17.97
N GLY A 46 -5.23 -7.25 16.64
CA GLY A 46 -4.76 -8.31 15.76
C GLY A 46 -3.24 -8.27 15.51
N PRO A 47 -2.74 -9.16 14.62
CA PRO A 47 -1.37 -9.05 14.13
C PRO A 47 -1.19 -7.79 13.29
N ALA A 48 0.05 -7.44 12.98
CA ALA A 48 0.30 -6.43 11.96
C ALA A 48 -0.30 -6.88 10.63
N LEU A 49 -0.88 -5.95 9.89
CA LEU A 49 -1.40 -6.18 8.53
C LEU A 49 -0.55 -5.39 7.54
N ALA A 50 -0.09 -6.04 6.49
CA ALA A 50 0.50 -5.36 5.34
C ALA A 50 -0.50 -5.39 4.17
N ILE A 51 -0.99 -4.24 3.74
CA ILE A 51 -2.05 -4.17 2.72
C ILE A 51 -1.75 -3.11 1.66
N GLY A 52 -2.14 -3.38 0.41
CA GLY A 52 -2.02 -2.42 -0.69
C GLY A 52 -3.24 -1.51 -0.84
N GLY A 53 -3.02 -0.27 -1.29
CA GLY A 53 -4.07 0.68 -1.64
C GLY A 53 -3.54 2.02 -2.17
N PRO A 54 -4.42 2.92 -2.62
CA PRO A 54 -4.01 4.25 -3.06
C PRO A 54 -3.68 5.13 -1.86
N TRP A 55 -2.71 6.04 -2.03
CA TRP A 55 -2.36 7.05 -1.04
C TRP A 55 -2.21 8.43 -1.69
N VAL A 56 -2.60 9.49 -0.98
CA VAL A 56 -2.40 10.86 -1.44
C VAL A 56 -1.47 11.58 -0.48
N GLU A 57 -0.42 12.19 -1.04
CA GLU A 57 0.52 13.04 -0.31
C GLU A 57 0.85 14.29 -1.12
N GLY A 58 0.54 15.47 -0.56
CA GLY A 58 0.59 16.72 -1.30
C GLY A 58 -0.35 16.71 -2.50
N THR A 59 0.20 16.94 -3.68
CA THR A 59 -0.53 16.84 -4.96
C THR A 59 -0.44 15.46 -5.60
N GLY A 60 0.33 14.55 -5.02
CA GLY A 60 0.63 13.26 -5.63
C GLY A 60 -0.32 12.14 -5.22
N LEU A 61 -0.55 11.20 -6.13
CA LEU A 61 -1.34 9.99 -5.93
C LEU A 61 -0.44 8.78 -6.13
N TYR A 62 -0.36 7.88 -5.16
CA TYR A 62 0.64 6.82 -5.13
C TYR A 62 0.00 5.44 -5.01
N ASN A 63 0.68 4.45 -5.61
CA ASN A 63 0.47 3.05 -5.30
C ASN A 63 1.23 2.73 -4.01
N ALA A 64 0.49 2.43 -2.93
CA ALA A 64 1.05 2.35 -1.60
C ALA A 64 0.83 1.00 -0.94
N TYR A 65 1.74 0.68 -0.02
CA TYR A 65 1.67 -0.48 0.85
C TYR A 65 1.75 -0.02 2.30
N PHE A 66 0.71 -0.33 3.07
CA PHE A 66 0.52 0.15 4.42
C PHE A 66 0.79 -0.95 5.42
N ILE A 67 1.51 -0.63 6.48
CA ILE A 67 1.69 -1.49 7.64
C ILE A 67 0.77 -0.99 8.74
N LEU A 68 -0.26 -1.76 9.05
CA LEU A 68 -1.25 -1.47 10.07
C LEU A 68 -0.90 -2.25 11.33
N GLU A 69 -0.84 -1.58 12.47
CA GLU A 69 -0.57 -2.23 13.76
C GLU A 69 -1.10 -1.34 14.89
N GLY A 70 -1.74 -1.95 15.89
CA GLY A 70 -2.22 -1.23 17.08
C GLY A 70 -3.21 -0.11 16.76
N GLY A 71 -4.09 -0.32 15.77
CA GLY A 71 -5.16 0.64 15.44
C GLY A 71 -4.78 1.72 14.44
N ALA A 72 -3.55 1.74 13.92
CA ALA A 72 -3.05 2.82 13.08
C ALA A 72 -2.16 2.34 11.93
N ILE A 73 -1.98 3.20 10.92
CA ILE A 73 -0.96 3.04 9.89
C ILE A 73 0.39 3.41 10.53
N LYS A 74 1.28 2.43 10.73
CA LYS A 74 2.63 2.62 11.30
C LYS A 74 3.67 2.97 10.25
N ALA A 75 3.51 2.44 9.04
CA ALA A 75 4.38 2.76 7.93
C ALA A 75 3.56 2.81 6.63
N THR A 76 3.99 3.67 5.72
CA THR A 76 3.48 3.79 4.36
C THR A 76 4.67 3.70 3.43
N LEU A 77 4.67 2.71 2.55
CA LEU A 77 5.64 2.57 1.47
C LEU A 77 4.94 2.99 0.18
N LEU A 78 5.67 3.69 -0.68
CA LEU A 78 5.17 4.18 -1.96
C LEU A 78 5.96 3.47 -3.06
N LYS A 79 5.27 2.87 -4.03
CA LYS A 79 5.87 2.10 -5.13
C LYS A 79 6.85 3.00 -5.90
N HIS A 80 8.05 2.50 -6.15
CA HIS A 80 9.12 3.27 -6.77
C HIS A 80 9.14 3.10 -8.29
N HIS A 81 9.08 1.85 -8.74
CA HIS A 81 9.08 1.48 -10.15
C HIS A 81 7.64 1.25 -10.63
N LEU A 82 7.11 2.21 -11.40
CA LEU A 82 5.79 2.12 -12.00
C LEU A 82 5.86 1.47 -13.40
N PRO A 83 5.25 0.29 -13.63
CA PRO A 83 5.17 -0.31 -14.95
C PRO A 83 4.35 0.56 -15.90
N ASN A 84 4.80 0.67 -17.15
CA ASN A 84 4.08 1.37 -18.21
C ASN A 84 4.26 0.69 -19.57
N GLU A 85 4.31 -0.64 -19.55
CA GLU A 85 4.47 -1.49 -20.73
C GLU A 85 3.37 -2.56 -20.76
N THR A 86 3.05 -3.04 -21.95
CA THR A 86 2.05 -4.09 -22.18
C THR A 86 0.65 -3.73 -21.66
N VAL A 87 0.21 -4.38 -20.58
CA VAL A 87 -1.11 -4.22 -19.95
C VAL A 87 -1.12 -3.16 -18.84
N PHE A 88 0.03 -2.56 -18.53
CA PHE A 88 0.20 -1.63 -17.42
C PHE A 88 0.39 -0.20 -17.91
N ASP A 89 -0.25 0.73 -17.20
CA ASP A 89 -0.20 2.18 -17.46
C ASP A 89 -0.08 2.99 -16.16
N GLU A 90 0.65 2.47 -15.16
CA GLU A 90 0.67 3.06 -13.82
C GLU A 90 1.26 4.47 -13.79
N LYS A 91 2.22 4.80 -14.66
CA LYS A 91 2.80 6.16 -14.76
C LYS A 91 1.77 7.23 -15.15
N ARG A 92 0.61 6.82 -15.69
CA ARG A 92 -0.48 7.72 -16.04
C ARG A 92 -1.35 8.09 -14.84
N VAL A 93 -1.45 7.21 -13.86
CA VAL A 93 -2.42 7.31 -12.75
C VAL A 93 -1.75 7.46 -11.37
N TYR A 94 -0.47 7.10 -11.25
CA TYR A 94 0.30 7.22 -10.02
C TYR A 94 1.61 7.99 -10.25
N ASP A 95 2.05 8.67 -9.20
CA ASP A 95 3.39 9.22 -9.04
C ASP A 95 4.32 8.16 -8.42
N ALA A 96 5.60 8.22 -8.78
CA ALA A 96 6.62 7.35 -8.21
C ALA A 96 7.01 7.82 -6.81
N GLY A 97 7.02 6.90 -5.85
CA GLY A 97 7.50 7.14 -4.49
C GLY A 97 9.02 7.17 -4.40
N PRO A 98 9.60 7.77 -3.34
CA PRO A 98 11.01 7.54 -3.00
C PRO A 98 11.20 6.09 -2.54
N LEU A 99 12.44 5.58 -2.60
CA LEU A 99 12.77 4.30 -1.99
C LEU A 99 12.44 4.33 -0.49
N GLY A 100 11.47 3.50 -0.10
CA GLY A 100 11.01 3.38 1.27
C GLY A 100 12.00 2.61 2.15
N GLY A 101 12.15 3.04 3.41
CA GLY A 101 12.95 2.32 4.40
C GLY A 101 12.29 1.01 4.86
N PRO A 102 13.06 0.06 5.42
CA PRO A 102 12.48 -1.09 6.06
C PRO A 102 11.64 -0.66 7.27
N TYR A 103 10.57 -1.36 7.54
CA TYR A 103 9.74 -1.20 8.74
C TYR A 103 10.02 -2.33 9.73
N SER A 104 9.55 -2.17 10.97
CA SER A 104 9.73 -3.16 12.03
C SER A 104 8.39 -3.79 12.38
N VAL A 105 8.35 -5.12 12.46
CA VAL A 105 7.23 -5.89 13.04
C VAL A 105 7.84 -6.94 13.95
N ALA A 106 7.35 -7.05 15.19
CA ALA A 106 7.84 -8.01 16.19
C ALA A 106 9.38 -8.02 16.37
N GLY A 107 10.03 -6.85 16.23
CA GLY A 107 11.48 -6.71 16.38
C GLY A 107 12.31 -7.12 15.15
N VAL A 108 11.66 -7.51 14.04
CA VAL A 108 12.32 -7.86 12.77
C VAL A 108 12.20 -6.70 11.79
N ARG A 109 13.32 -6.35 11.13
CA ARG A 109 13.33 -5.37 10.04
C ARG A 109 12.95 -6.03 8.72
N ILE A 110 11.92 -5.50 8.06
CA ILE A 110 11.32 -6.05 6.85
C ILE A 110 11.32 -4.98 5.75
N GLY A 111 11.84 -5.33 4.57
CA GLY A 111 11.68 -4.54 3.34
C GLY A 111 10.65 -5.22 2.43
N SER A 112 9.73 -4.43 1.88
CA SER A 112 8.64 -4.92 1.03
C SER A 112 8.59 -4.14 -0.29
N PRO A 113 9.23 -4.65 -1.36
CA PRO A 113 9.04 -4.09 -2.69
C PRO A 113 7.61 -4.30 -3.16
N ILE A 114 7.06 -3.37 -3.93
CA ILE A 114 5.73 -3.49 -4.54
C ILE A 114 5.88 -3.89 -6.01
N CYS A 115 5.54 -5.15 -6.32
CA CYS A 115 5.56 -5.72 -7.67
C CYS A 115 6.85 -5.41 -8.45
N GLU A 116 6.79 -4.49 -9.43
CA GLU A 116 7.90 -4.07 -10.29
C GLU A 116 9.13 -3.59 -9.53
N ASP A 117 8.99 -3.11 -8.30
CA ASP A 117 10.13 -2.74 -7.45
C ASP A 117 11.15 -3.89 -7.29
N ALA A 118 10.72 -5.16 -7.39
CA ALA A 118 11.59 -6.33 -7.22
C ALA A 118 12.35 -6.75 -8.50
N TRP A 119 12.10 -6.10 -9.64
CA TRP A 119 12.62 -6.51 -10.95
C TRP A 119 13.78 -5.66 -11.44
N TYR A 120 14.05 -4.54 -10.79
CA TYR A 120 15.13 -3.60 -11.13
C TYR A 120 16.27 -3.69 -10.09
N GLU A 121 17.51 -3.49 -10.56
CA GLU A 121 18.74 -3.54 -9.75
C GLU A 121 19.02 -2.23 -8.99
#